data_AF-A0A838WZZ0-F1
#
_entry.id   AF-A0A838WZZ0-F1
#
_cell.length_a   1.000
_cell.length_b   1.000
_cell.length_c   1.000
_cell.angle_alpha   90.00
_cell.angle_beta   90.00
_cell.angle_gamma   90.00
#
_symmetry.space_group_name_H-M   'P 1'
#
loop_
_entity.id
_entity.type
_entity.pdbx_description
1 polymer ?
#
loop_
_entity_poly.entity_id
_entity_poly.type
_entity_poly.pdbx_seq_one_letter_code
_entity_poly.pdbx_strand_id
1 'polypeptide(L)'
;MANTLLPELEGLRAVAALGIVVTHVAFQTATYHPVLERFDYFVAVFYALSAFLLARGGQRPGYYRRRLARLAPAYLACVAVVMATLPELTHISLRQVVAQVFMVQIYVPDGLVAGLTQMWSLCVEVAFYLVLPLYLRLSAPLRTLTLALAIPLSLAWPWAIAGVTVVNMQIWPPSYVLWFAVGLILAELERIGVSYRGPRLPFALVALPVAWFAGVVGPAGLEHPSPAE
;
A
#
# COMPACT_ATOMS: atom_id res chain seq x y z
N MET A 1 4.65 6.86 -30.06
CA MET A 1 4.47 6.95 -28.59
C MET A 1 3.88 5.63 -28.13
N ALA A 2 4.62 4.81 -27.37
CA ALA A 2 4.06 3.59 -26.81
C ALA A 2 2.88 3.93 -25.89
N ASN A 3 1.77 3.19 -26.00
CA ASN A 3 0.60 3.41 -25.16
C ASN A 3 0.97 3.17 -23.69
N THR A 4 1.13 4.26 -22.93
CA THR A 4 1.51 4.16 -21.50
C THR A 4 0.38 3.61 -20.64
N LEU A 5 -0.84 3.52 -21.17
CA LEU A 5 -2.02 3.02 -20.49
C LEU A 5 -2.14 1.51 -20.70
N LEU A 6 -2.29 0.78 -19.61
CA LEU A 6 -2.65 -0.64 -19.59
C LEU A 6 -3.99 -0.76 -18.84
N PRO A 7 -5.12 -0.62 -19.55
CA PRO A 7 -6.44 -0.67 -18.94
C PRO A 7 -6.67 -1.95 -18.13
N GLU A 8 -6.07 -3.06 -18.55
CA GLU A 8 -6.19 -4.36 -17.90
C GLU A 8 -5.56 -4.36 -16.51
N LEU A 9 -4.38 -3.74 -16.37
CA LEU A 9 -3.69 -3.63 -15.07
C LEU A 9 -4.33 -2.58 -14.16
N GLU A 10 -4.88 -1.51 -14.74
CA GLU A 10 -5.70 -0.54 -13.99
C GLU A 10 -6.99 -1.21 -13.46
N GLY A 11 -7.62 -2.06 -14.27
CA GLY A 11 -8.77 -2.88 -13.85
C GLY A 11 -8.41 -3.85 -12.73
N LEU A 12 -7.27 -4.55 -12.85
CA LEU A 12 -6.79 -5.44 -11.78
C LEU A 12 -6.48 -4.68 -10.48
N ARG A 13 -5.98 -3.44 -10.58
CA ARG A 13 -5.79 -2.57 -9.42
C ARG A 13 -7.12 -2.19 -8.76
N ALA A 14 -8.19 -1.98 -9.52
CA ALA A 14 -9.53 -1.78 -8.97
C ALA A 14 -10.06 -3.04 -8.27
N VAL A 15 -9.81 -4.23 -8.82
CA VAL A 15 -10.12 -5.51 -8.15
C VAL A 15 -9.35 -5.65 -6.84
N ALA A 16 -8.06 -5.28 -6.82
CA ALA A 16 -7.27 -5.28 -5.60
C ALA A 16 -7.84 -4.31 -4.54
N ALA A 17 -8.21 -3.10 -4.95
CA ALA A 17 -8.87 -2.15 -4.05
C ALA A 17 -10.18 -2.69 -3.48
N LEU A 18 -10.99 -3.38 -4.29
CA LEU A 18 -12.20 -4.05 -3.81
C LEU A 18 -11.88 -5.16 -2.82
N GLY A 19 -10.82 -5.94 -3.05
CA GLY A 19 -10.35 -6.95 -2.09
C GLY A 19 -10.03 -6.35 -0.72
N ILE A 20 -9.32 -5.22 -0.70
CA ILE A 20 -9.00 -4.45 0.51
C ILE A 20 -10.30 -4.00 1.22
N VAL A 21 -11.29 -3.51 0.46
CA VAL A 21 -12.59 -3.13 1.04
C VAL A 21 -13.30 -4.34 1.65
N VAL A 22 -13.28 -5.50 0.99
CA VAL A 22 -13.91 -6.73 1.48
C VAL A 22 -13.34 -7.15 2.83
N THR A 23 -12.01 -7.19 2.98
CA THR A 23 -11.39 -7.57 4.28
C THR A 23 -11.76 -6.57 5.37
N HIS A 24 -11.74 -5.26 5.07
CA HIS A 24 -12.11 -4.24 6.05
C HIS A 24 -13.60 -4.30 6.43
N VAL A 25 -14.50 -4.52 5.48
CA VAL A 25 -15.93 -4.73 5.78
C VAL A 25 -16.13 -5.98 6.63
N ALA A 26 -15.40 -7.08 6.34
CA ALA A 26 -15.46 -8.29 7.15
C ALA A 26 -15.03 -8.01 8.61
N PHE A 27 -13.92 -7.30 8.82
CA PHE A 27 -13.49 -6.90 10.17
C PHE A 27 -14.50 -5.99 10.87
N GLN A 28 -15.04 -4.97 10.19
CA GLN A 28 -15.99 -4.02 10.78
C GLN A 28 -17.35 -4.65 11.10
N THR A 29 -17.74 -5.70 10.38
CA THR A 29 -18.99 -6.44 10.61
C THR A 29 -18.81 -7.68 11.48
N ALA A 30 -17.62 -7.88 12.06
CA ALA A 30 -17.27 -9.07 12.83
C ALA A 30 -17.50 -10.39 12.07
N THR A 31 -17.35 -10.37 10.74
CA THR A 31 -17.45 -11.55 9.87
C THR A 31 -16.08 -12.24 9.80
N TYR A 32 -15.74 -12.99 10.85
CA TYR A 32 -14.48 -13.72 10.95
C TYR A 32 -14.51 -14.97 10.07
N HIS A 33 -13.91 -14.88 8.89
CA HIS A 33 -13.79 -15.99 7.96
C HIS A 33 -12.35 -16.03 7.41
N PRO A 34 -11.64 -17.18 7.50
CA PRO A 34 -10.22 -17.27 7.15
C PRO A 34 -9.89 -16.75 5.75
N VAL A 35 -10.79 -16.94 4.78
CA VAL A 35 -10.59 -16.43 3.42
C VAL A 35 -10.76 -14.92 3.33
N LEU A 36 -11.74 -14.33 4.04
CA LEU A 36 -12.02 -12.90 3.96
C LEU A 36 -10.94 -12.08 4.67
N GLU A 37 -10.36 -12.62 5.75
CA GLU A 37 -9.23 -12.00 6.43
C GLU A 37 -8.02 -11.90 5.49
N ARG A 38 -7.76 -12.95 4.70
CA ARG A 38 -6.63 -13.02 3.75
C ARG A 38 -6.78 -12.18 2.49
N PHE A 39 -7.88 -11.44 2.36
CA PHE A 39 -8.00 -10.42 1.33
C PHE A 39 -7.11 -9.20 1.63
N ASP A 40 -6.48 -9.12 2.81
CA ASP A 40 -5.38 -8.20 3.12
C ASP A 40 -4.20 -8.32 2.13
N TYR A 41 -3.95 -9.49 1.54
CA TYR A 41 -2.93 -9.68 0.50
C TYR A 41 -3.13 -8.81 -0.74
N PHE A 42 -4.36 -8.36 -0.99
CA PHE A 42 -4.63 -7.45 -2.10
C PHE A 42 -3.97 -6.08 -1.91
N VAL A 43 -3.55 -5.69 -0.69
CA VAL A 43 -2.72 -4.49 -0.50
C VAL A 43 -1.37 -4.64 -1.20
N ALA A 44 -0.73 -5.81 -1.11
CA ALA A 44 0.55 -6.07 -1.77
C ALA A 44 0.40 -6.01 -3.30
N VAL A 45 -0.67 -6.61 -3.83
CA VAL A 45 -1.01 -6.55 -5.27
C VAL A 45 -1.25 -5.11 -5.70
N PHE A 46 -2.04 -4.36 -4.94
CA PHE A 46 -2.36 -2.96 -5.22
C PHE A 46 -1.11 -2.09 -5.27
N TYR A 47 -0.20 -2.19 -4.28
CA TYR A 47 1.05 -1.43 -4.27
C TYR A 47 2.02 -1.83 -5.38
N ALA A 48 2.18 -3.13 -5.66
CA ALA A 48 3.03 -3.60 -6.75
C ALA A 48 2.54 -3.06 -8.10
N LEU A 49 1.23 -3.14 -8.38
CA LEU A 49 0.64 -2.59 -9.59
C LEU A 49 0.74 -1.06 -9.65
N SER A 50 0.48 -0.37 -8.55
CA SER A 50 0.65 1.09 -8.46
C SER A 50 2.10 1.48 -8.77
N ALA A 51 3.10 0.86 -8.14
CA ALA A 51 4.51 1.14 -8.43
C ALA A 51 4.85 0.90 -9.90
N PHE A 52 4.46 -0.25 -10.45
CA PHE A 52 4.73 -0.60 -11.84
C PHE A 52 4.14 0.43 -12.81
N LEU A 53 2.84 0.68 -12.74
CA LEU A 53 2.12 1.58 -13.65
C LEU A 53 2.65 3.02 -13.58
N LEU A 54 2.97 3.48 -12.36
CA LEU A 54 3.47 4.83 -12.16
C LEU A 54 4.90 5.00 -12.66
N ALA A 55 5.77 4.02 -12.37
CA ALA A 55 7.14 4.02 -12.84
C ALA A 55 7.20 3.91 -14.37
N ARG A 56 6.37 3.07 -14.98
CA ARG A 56 6.21 2.95 -16.43
C ARG A 56 5.75 4.25 -17.08
N GLY A 57 4.86 4.98 -16.42
CA GLY A 57 4.36 6.28 -16.87
C GLY A 57 5.41 7.40 -16.93
N GLY A 58 6.57 7.20 -16.30
CA GLY A 58 7.71 8.12 -16.30
C GLY A 58 7.47 9.44 -15.56
N GLN A 59 8.44 10.34 -15.68
CA GLN A 59 8.30 11.72 -15.18
C GLN A 59 7.24 12.47 -15.98
N ARG A 60 6.30 13.12 -15.28
CA ARG A 60 5.26 13.93 -15.92
C ARG A 60 5.16 15.30 -15.23
N PRO A 61 5.19 16.43 -15.96
CA PRO A 61 4.99 17.76 -15.37
C PRO A 61 3.71 17.82 -14.55
N GLY A 62 3.69 18.45 -13.38
CA GLY A 62 2.47 18.55 -12.56
C GLY A 62 1.99 17.23 -11.93
N TYR A 63 2.88 16.23 -11.78
CA TYR A 63 2.57 14.93 -11.16
C TYR A 63 1.81 15.06 -9.83
N TYR A 64 2.33 15.85 -8.89
CA TYR A 64 1.73 16.02 -7.57
C TYR A 64 0.33 16.64 -7.63
N ARG A 65 0.14 17.68 -8.46
CA ARG A 65 -1.17 18.33 -8.63
C ARG A 65 -2.23 17.37 -9.15
N ARG A 66 -1.89 16.54 -10.14
CA ARG A 66 -2.83 15.53 -10.67
C ARG A 66 -3.18 14.45 -9.64
N ARG A 67 -2.20 13.99 -8.85
CA ARG A 67 -2.43 13.01 -7.79
C ARG A 67 -3.35 13.59 -6.72
N LEU A 68 -3.06 14.81 -6.27
CA LEU A 68 -3.88 15.52 -5.30
C LEU A 68 -5.31 15.73 -5.81
N ALA A 69 -5.49 16.26 -7.03
CA ALA A 69 -6.81 16.50 -7.61
C ALA A 69 -7.63 15.21 -7.82
N ARG A 70 -6.95 14.06 -8.03
CA ARG A 70 -7.62 12.75 -8.16
C ARG A 70 -8.05 12.18 -6.81
N LEU A 71 -7.28 12.39 -5.74
CA LEU A 71 -7.48 11.72 -4.46
C LEU A 71 -8.27 12.57 -3.47
N ALA A 72 -7.91 13.86 -3.35
CA ALA A 72 -8.41 14.73 -2.29
C ALA A 72 -9.94 14.85 -2.26
N PRO A 73 -10.67 15.00 -3.39
CA PRO A 73 -12.12 15.18 -3.32
C PRO A 73 -12.84 13.98 -2.71
N ALA A 74 -12.54 12.77 -3.18
CA ALA A 74 -13.17 11.54 -2.68
C ALA A 74 -12.74 11.24 -1.24
N TYR A 75 -11.47 11.44 -0.93
CA TYR A 75 -10.94 11.23 0.42
C TYR A 75 -11.58 12.18 1.44
N LEU A 76 -11.59 13.48 1.17
CA LEU A 76 -12.14 14.48 2.09
C LEU A 76 -13.66 14.32 2.23
N ALA A 77 -14.37 13.97 1.15
CA ALA A 77 -15.79 13.64 1.24
C ALA A 77 -16.03 12.43 2.15
N CYS A 78 -15.24 11.37 2.02
CA CYS A 78 -15.34 10.19 2.89
C CYS A 78 -15.04 10.55 4.36
N VAL A 79 -13.95 11.28 4.63
CA VAL A 79 -13.59 11.75 5.98
C VAL A 79 -14.72 12.59 6.57
N ALA A 80 -15.26 13.55 5.82
CA ALA A 80 -16.34 14.42 6.28
C ALA A 80 -17.62 13.63 6.59
N VAL A 81 -18.02 12.70 5.71
CA VAL A 81 -19.21 11.87 5.91
C VAL A 81 -19.04 10.98 7.14
N VAL A 82 -17.92 10.27 7.28
CA VAL A 82 -17.69 9.37 8.42
C VAL A 82 -17.66 10.16 9.73
N MET A 83 -16.95 11.29 9.79
CA MET A 83 -16.92 12.15 10.97
C MET A 83 -18.29 12.71 11.34
N ALA A 84 -19.15 12.99 10.36
CA ALA A 84 -20.48 13.54 10.60
C ALA A 84 -21.53 12.47 10.99
N THR A 85 -21.31 11.20 10.64
CA THR A 85 -22.33 10.15 10.75
C THR A 85 -22.03 9.08 11.80
N LEU A 86 -20.76 8.88 12.15
CA LEU A 86 -20.34 7.77 13.02
C LEU A 86 -20.35 8.20 14.50
N PRO A 87 -21.22 7.63 15.36
CA PRO A 87 -21.38 8.08 16.76
C PRO A 87 -20.11 8.01 17.60
N GLU A 88 -19.23 7.04 17.32
CA GLU A 88 -17.94 6.84 17.99
C GLU A 88 -17.00 8.05 17.83
N LEU A 89 -17.25 8.91 16.84
CA LEU A 89 -16.45 10.11 16.56
C LEU A 89 -17.02 11.38 17.20
N THR A 90 -18.06 11.28 18.03
CA THR A 90 -18.68 12.44 18.71
C THR A 90 -17.68 13.26 19.54
N HIS A 91 -16.67 12.61 20.11
CA HIS A 91 -15.64 13.24 20.94
C HIS A 91 -14.26 13.28 20.26
N ILE A 92 -14.22 13.25 18.92
CA ILE A 92 -12.96 13.30 18.17
C ILE A 92 -12.20 14.59 18.48
N SER A 93 -10.90 14.47 18.78
CA SER A 93 -10.06 15.62 19.06
C SER A 93 -9.69 16.40 17.80
N LEU A 94 -9.42 17.71 17.93
CA LEU A 94 -8.92 18.53 16.82
C LEU A 94 -7.63 17.94 16.22
N ARG A 95 -6.77 17.35 17.05
CA ARG A 95 -5.54 16.66 16.62
C ARG A 95 -5.86 15.52 15.65
N GLN A 96 -6.83 14.67 15.98
CA GLN A 96 -7.25 13.55 15.14
C GLN A 96 -7.90 14.05 13.84
N VAL A 97 -8.75 15.08 13.92
CA VAL A 97 -9.37 15.68 12.72
C VAL A 97 -8.30 16.21 11.75
N VAL A 98 -7.34 16.99 12.25
CA VAL A 98 -6.23 17.50 11.45
C VAL A 98 -5.41 16.34 10.87
N ALA A 99 -5.14 15.30 11.67
CA ALA A 99 -4.40 14.13 11.18
C ALA A 99 -5.10 13.45 10.00
N GLN A 100 -6.42 13.27 10.06
CA GLN A 100 -7.21 12.70 8.96
C GLN A 100 -7.20 13.62 7.74
N VAL A 101 -7.48 14.92 7.90
CA VAL A 101 -7.55 15.87 6.77
C VAL A 101 -6.24 15.93 5.97
N PHE A 102 -5.11 15.88 6.67
CA PHE A 102 -3.78 15.92 6.05
C PHE A 102 -3.19 14.55 5.70
N MET A 103 -3.93 13.46 5.92
CA MET A 103 -3.50 12.08 5.65
C MET A 103 -2.24 11.67 6.42
N VAL A 104 -2.08 12.15 7.65
CA VAL A 104 -0.92 11.89 8.51
C VAL A 104 -1.25 11.05 9.74
N GLN A 105 -2.44 10.45 9.79
CA GLN A 105 -2.95 9.70 10.93
C GLN A 105 -2.09 8.51 11.37
N ILE A 106 -1.31 7.91 10.47
CA ILE A 106 -0.40 6.81 10.82
C ILE A 106 0.81 7.29 11.65
N TYR A 107 1.08 8.60 11.69
CA TYR A 107 2.21 9.21 12.39
C TYR A 107 1.80 9.88 13.70
N VAL A 108 0.51 9.91 14.03
CA VAL A 108 -0.04 10.63 15.19
C VAL A 108 -0.59 9.60 16.20
N PRO A 109 -0.25 9.71 17.49
CA PRO A 109 -0.85 8.88 18.53
C PRO A 109 -2.37 8.96 18.49
N ASP A 110 -3.05 7.82 18.59
CA ASP A 110 -4.51 7.69 18.49
C ASP A 110 -5.12 8.26 17.19
N GLY A 111 -4.30 8.41 16.14
CA GLY A 111 -4.75 8.96 14.86
C GLY A 111 -5.67 8.02 14.07
N LEU A 112 -5.60 6.70 14.31
CA LEU A 112 -6.46 5.71 13.67
C LEU A 112 -7.85 5.72 14.31
N VAL A 113 -8.77 6.48 13.72
CA VAL A 113 -10.14 6.62 14.24
C VAL A 113 -11.11 5.60 13.63
N ALA A 114 -12.20 5.34 14.35
CA ALA A 114 -13.27 4.42 13.92
C ALA A 114 -13.79 4.77 12.51
N GLY A 115 -14.12 3.76 11.71
CA GLY A 115 -14.64 3.92 10.34
C GLY A 115 -13.63 4.41 9.29
N LEU A 116 -12.44 4.86 9.70
CA LEU A 116 -11.39 5.37 8.80
C LEU A 116 -10.04 4.64 8.96
N THR A 117 -9.97 3.57 9.74
CA THR A 117 -8.71 2.86 10.03
C THR A 117 -8.03 2.37 8.74
N GLN A 118 -8.79 1.81 7.80
CA GLN A 118 -8.34 1.34 6.49
C GLN A 118 -7.59 2.38 5.64
N MET A 119 -7.78 3.67 5.93
CA MET A 119 -7.11 4.76 5.22
C MET A 119 -5.60 4.79 5.48
N TRP A 120 -5.08 3.99 6.42
CA TRP A 120 -3.64 3.80 6.61
C TRP A 120 -2.94 3.42 5.30
N SER A 121 -3.58 2.58 4.48
CA SER A 121 -3.02 2.11 3.22
C SER A 121 -2.85 3.26 2.22
N LEU A 122 -3.80 4.19 2.23
CA LEU A 122 -3.75 5.39 1.40
C LEU A 122 -2.64 6.37 1.87
N CYS A 123 -2.39 6.48 3.18
CA CYS A 123 -1.26 7.25 3.71
C CYS A 123 0.08 6.72 3.19
N VAL A 124 0.25 5.40 3.19
CA VAL A 124 1.44 4.72 2.65
C VAL A 124 1.57 4.98 1.15
N GLU A 125 0.47 4.87 0.39
CA GLU A 125 0.48 5.16 -1.04
C GLU A 125 0.86 6.62 -1.34
N VAL A 126 0.35 7.58 -0.55
CA VAL A 126 0.73 8.99 -0.68
C VAL A 126 2.21 9.20 -0.38
N ALA A 127 2.77 8.55 0.63
CA ALA A 127 4.21 8.58 0.91
C ALA A 127 5.02 8.08 -0.30
N PHE A 128 4.57 6.98 -0.93
CA PHE A 128 5.16 6.48 -2.17
C PHE A 128 5.07 7.52 -3.32
N TYR A 129 3.92 8.19 -3.47
CA TYR A 129 3.77 9.25 -4.48
C TYR A 129 4.75 10.41 -4.26
N LEU A 130 5.08 10.74 -3.02
CA LEU A 130 6.05 11.80 -2.72
C LEU A 130 7.46 11.43 -3.19
N VAL A 131 7.89 10.18 -2.94
CA VAL A 131 9.25 9.72 -3.26
C VAL A 131 9.46 9.28 -4.71
N LEU A 132 8.42 8.79 -5.38
CA LEU A 132 8.56 8.21 -6.73
C LEU A 132 9.17 9.17 -7.76
N PRO A 133 8.77 10.45 -7.86
CA PRO A 133 9.41 11.38 -8.80
C PRO A 133 10.89 11.64 -8.49
N LEU A 134 11.34 11.48 -7.24
CA LEU A 134 12.77 11.56 -6.92
C LEU A 134 13.49 10.31 -7.44
N TYR A 135 12.94 9.13 -7.17
CA TYR A 135 13.45 7.85 -7.68
C TYR A 135 13.57 7.84 -9.22
N LEU A 136 12.55 8.32 -9.92
CA LEU A 136 12.52 8.36 -11.38
C LEU A 136 13.48 9.40 -12.00
N ARG A 137 14.05 10.33 -11.21
CA ARG A 137 15.10 11.26 -11.67
C ARG A 137 16.50 10.65 -11.61
N LEU A 138 16.66 9.54 -10.89
CA LEU A 138 17.94 8.86 -10.74
C LEU A 138 18.35 8.16 -12.04
N SER A 139 19.67 8.08 -12.26
CA SER A 139 20.26 7.22 -13.29
C SER A 139 19.99 5.74 -12.98
N ALA A 140 20.08 4.87 -13.99
CA ALA A 140 19.82 3.44 -13.80
C ALA A 140 20.67 2.80 -12.67
N PRO A 141 21.99 3.05 -12.55
CA PRO A 141 22.78 2.52 -11.43
C PRO A 141 22.30 3.00 -10.06
N LEU A 142 21.90 4.27 -9.95
CA LEU A 142 21.39 4.84 -8.70
C LEU A 142 20.00 4.31 -8.33
N ARG A 143 19.15 4.02 -9.33
CA ARG A 143 17.87 3.32 -9.09
C ARG A 143 18.11 1.91 -8.55
N THR A 144 19.01 1.16 -9.17
CA THR A 144 19.41 -0.17 -8.69
C THR A 144 19.97 -0.12 -7.27
N LEU A 145 20.89 0.82 -6.99
CA LEU A 145 21.46 1.01 -5.66
C LEU A 145 20.37 1.36 -4.64
N THR A 146 19.44 2.24 -5.00
CA THR A 146 18.32 2.63 -4.13
C THR A 146 17.47 1.41 -3.75
N LEU A 147 17.11 0.57 -4.73
CA LEU A 147 16.37 -0.67 -4.46
C LEU A 147 17.20 -1.66 -3.63
N ALA A 148 18.48 -1.83 -3.96
CA ALA A 148 19.40 -2.72 -3.25
C ALA A 148 19.61 -2.34 -1.78
N LEU A 149 19.48 -1.05 -1.43
CA LEU A 149 19.54 -0.58 -0.05
C LEU A 149 18.16 -0.59 0.62
N ALA A 150 17.10 -0.19 -0.08
CA ALA A 150 15.77 -0.06 0.51
C ALA A 150 15.14 -1.42 0.87
N ILE A 151 15.39 -2.47 0.07
CA ILE A 151 14.91 -3.83 0.33
C ILE A 151 15.40 -4.40 1.68
N PRO A 152 16.72 -4.47 1.97
CA PRO A 152 17.19 -4.97 3.25
C PRO A 152 16.80 -4.08 4.43
N LEU A 153 16.72 -2.76 4.24
CA LEU A 153 16.22 -1.84 5.28
C LEU A 153 14.74 -2.10 5.60
N SER A 154 13.93 -2.36 4.58
CA SER A 154 12.52 -2.73 4.73
C SER A 154 12.36 -4.07 5.45
N LEU A 155 13.18 -5.05 5.09
CA LEU A 155 13.23 -6.33 5.82
C LEU A 155 13.63 -6.12 7.27
N ALA A 156 14.65 -5.29 7.56
CA ALA A 156 15.10 -5.04 8.93
C ALA A 156 14.12 -4.20 9.78
N TRP A 157 13.13 -3.55 9.14
CA TRP A 157 12.23 -2.59 9.79
C TRP A 157 11.47 -3.16 11.00
N PRO A 158 10.83 -4.35 10.94
CA PRO A 158 10.08 -4.91 12.07
C PRO A 158 10.93 -5.07 13.33
N TRP A 159 12.20 -5.44 13.19
CA TRP A 159 13.15 -5.53 14.29
C TRP A 159 13.56 -4.15 14.83
N ALA A 160 13.69 -3.15 13.95
CA ALA A 160 14.07 -1.79 14.36
C ALA A 160 12.97 -1.08 15.17
N ILE A 161 11.70 -1.42 14.93
CA ILE A 161 10.55 -0.85 15.64
C ILE A 161 10.03 -1.73 16.78
N ALA A 162 10.66 -2.88 17.01
CA ALA A 162 10.24 -3.82 18.05
C ALA A 162 10.20 -3.12 19.42
N GLY A 163 9.03 -3.09 20.05
CA GLY A 163 8.81 -2.47 21.36
C GLY A 163 8.36 -1.00 21.33
N VAL A 164 8.23 -0.36 20.16
CA VAL A 164 7.64 0.97 20.06
C VAL A 164 6.12 0.87 20.04
N THR A 165 5.46 1.45 21.06
CA THR A 165 4.00 1.32 21.24
C THR A 165 3.22 2.63 21.13
N VAL A 166 3.91 3.78 21.10
CA VAL A 166 3.29 5.12 21.02
C VAL A 166 2.48 5.32 19.72
N VAL A 167 2.94 4.73 18.62
CA VAL A 167 2.28 4.73 17.31
C VAL A 167 2.50 3.38 16.66
N ASN A 168 1.54 2.94 15.85
CA ASN A 168 1.69 1.71 15.08
C ASN A 168 2.66 1.93 13.91
N MET A 169 3.95 1.65 14.13
CA MET A 169 4.98 1.78 13.10
C MET A 169 4.97 0.62 12.08
N GLN A 170 4.17 -0.42 12.30
CA GLN A 170 4.05 -1.53 11.35
C GLN A 170 3.32 -1.11 10.08
N ILE A 171 2.45 -0.10 10.17
CA ILE A 171 1.72 0.46 9.03
C ILE A 171 2.44 1.67 8.39
N TRP A 172 3.74 1.86 8.66
CA TRP A 172 4.54 2.92 8.06
C TRP A 172 5.12 2.51 6.71
N PRO A 173 5.48 3.48 5.84
CA PRO A 173 6.01 3.19 4.51
C PRO A 173 7.17 2.17 4.44
N PRO A 174 8.15 2.15 5.37
CA PRO A 174 9.23 1.17 5.34
C PRO A 174 8.76 -0.28 5.37
N SER A 175 7.65 -0.61 6.04
CA SER A 175 7.08 -1.97 6.07
C SER A 175 6.62 -2.47 4.70
N TYR A 176 6.34 -1.56 3.77
CA TYR A 176 5.71 -1.88 2.48
C TYR A 176 6.62 -1.63 1.27
N VAL A 177 7.86 -1.21 1.50
CA VAL A 177 8.85 -0.98 0.43
C VAL A 177 9.03 -2.21 -0.43
N LEU A 178 9.02 -3.43 0.12
CA LEU A 178 9.13 -4.67 -0.66
C LEU A 178 8.04 -4.79 -1.73
N TRP A 179 6.79 -4.42 -1.41
CA TRP A 179 5.67 -4.53 -2.34
C TRP A 179 5.79 -3.52 -3.48
N PHE A 180 6.18 -2.27 -3.17
CA PHE A 180 6.49 -1.28 -4.19
C PHE A 180 7.73 -1.67 -5.02
N ALA A 181 8.75 -2.26 -4.39
CA ALA A 181 9.98 -2.68 -5.05
C ALA A 181 9.70 -3.72 -6.14
N VAL A 182 8.78 -4.68 -5.91
CA VAL A 182 8.34 -5.62 -6.96
C VAL A 182 7.85 -4.86 -8.19
N GLY A 183 6.97 -3.88 -8.02
CA GLY A 183 6.46 -3.06 -9.13
C GLY A 183 7.54 -2.23 -9.82
N LEU A 184 8.45 -1.63 -9.05
CA LEU A 184 9.57 -0.85 -9.59
C LEU A 184 10.53 -1.74 -10.39
N ILE A 185 10.90 -2.91 -9.87
CA ILE A 185 11.78 -3.88 -10.55
C ILE A 185 11.15 -4.31 -11.87
N LEU A 186 9.86 -4.66 -11.88
CA LEU A 186 9.15 -5.02 -13.11
C LEU A 186 9.16 -3.88 -14.14
N ALA A 187 9.03 -2.63 -13.69
CA ALA A 187 9.12 -1.47 -14.59
C ALA A 187 10.55 -1.25 -15.11
N GLU A 188 11.59 -1.49 -14.30
CA GLU A 188 12.98 -1.45 -14.78
C GLU A 188 13.25 -2.56 -15.81
N LEU A 189 12.77 -3.78 -15.56
CA LEU A 189 12.88 -4.92 -16.48
C LEU A 189 12.20 -4.62 -17.82
N GLU A 190 10.98 -4.05 -17.80
CA GLU A 190 10.28 -3.64 -19.02
C GLU A 190 11.09 -2.58 -19.79
N ARG A 191 11.69 -1.60 -19.10
CA ARG A 191 12.49 -0.54 -19.75
C ARG A 191 13.72 -1.06 -20.47
N ILE A 192 14.34 -2.12 -19.97
CA ILE A 192 15.49 -2.78 -20.62
C ILE A 192 15.05 -3.84 -21.65
N GLY A 193 13.75 -3.93 -21.95
CA GLY A 193 13.21 -4.82 -22.97
C GLY A 193 13.06 -6.28 -22.53
N VAL A 194 13.18 -6.57 -21.24
CA VAL A 194 12.93 -7.92 -20.72
C VAL A 194 11.43 -8.20 -20.82
N SER A 195 11.08 -9.25 -21.56
CA SER A 195 9.70 -9.72 -21.67
C SER A 195 9.66 -11.23 -21.42
N TYR A 196 8.64 -11.67 -20.68
CA TYR A 196 8.41 -13.08 -20.43
C TYR A 196 7.33 -13.60 -21.38
N ARG A 197 7.67 -14.62 -22.18
CA ARG A 197 6.75 -15.30 -23.11
C ARG A 197 6.52 -16.78 -22.77
N GLY A 198 7.02 -17.25 -21.64
CA GLY A 198 6.89 -18.63 -21.20
C GLY A 198 5.51 -18.98 -20.64
N PRO A 199 5.33 -20.24 -20.19
CA PRO A 199 4.08 -20.68 -19.60
C PRO A 199 3.76 -19.89 -18.33
N ARG A 200 2.48 -19.57 -18.11
CA ARG A 200 2.04 -18.82 -16.91
C ARG A 200 1.81 -19.73 -15.70
N LEU A 201 1.63 -21.02 -15.93
CA LEU A 201 1.34 -22.02 -14.89
C LEU A 201 2.37 -22.05 -13.74
N PRO A 202 3.69 -21.97 -13.98
CA PRO A 202 4.68 -21.95 -12.91
C PRO A 202 4.47 -20.81 -11.91
N PHE A 203 4.02 -19.63 -12.34
CA PHE A 203 3.72 -18.53 -11.42
C PHE A 203 2.57 -18.88 -10.48
N ALA A 204 1.51 -19.51 -11.00
CA ALA A 204 0.40 -19.97 -10.16
C ALA A 204 0.85 -21.06 -9.19
N LEU A 205 1.67 -22.01 -9.66
CA LEU A 205 2.21 -23.10 -8.85
C LEU A 205 3.14 -22.62 -7.73
N VAL A 206 3.81 -21.47 -7.89
CA VAL A 206 4.65 -20.87 -6.85
C VAL A 206 3.83 -19.92 -5.96
N ALA A 207 2.95 -19.12 -6.53
CA ALA A 207 2.18 -18.13 -5.78
C ALA A 207 1.21 -18.76 -4.78
N LEU A 208 0.58 -19.90 -5.13
CA LEU A 208 -0.37 -20.57 -4.23
C LEU A 208 0.28 -21.12 -2.95
N PRO A 209 1.38 -21.91 -3.01
CA PRO A 209 2.10 -22.32 -1.80
C PRO A 209 2.65 -21.15 -0.99
N VAL A 210 3.14 -20.10 -1.64
CA VAL A 210 3.63 -18.90 -0.94
C VAL A 210 2.50 -18.19 -0.20
N ALA A 211 1.35 -17.98 -0.86
CA ALA A 211 0.19 -17.36 -0.23
C ALA A 211 -0.37 -18.23 0.91
N TRP A 212 -0.40 -19.55 0.73
CA TRP A 212 -0.78 -20.48 1.80
C TRP A 212 0.18 -20.41 2.99
N PHE A 213 1.50 -20.49 2.75
CA PHE A 213 2.52 -20.39 3.79
C PHE A 213 2.43 -19.06 4.55
N ALA A 214 2.31 -17.95 3.83
CA ALA A 214 2.10 -16.63 4.42
C ALA A 214 0.81 -16.56 5.25
N GLY A 215 -0.23 -17.32 4.91
CA GLY A 215 -1.49 -17.36 5.65
C GLY A 215 -1.44 -18.21 6.90
N VAL A 216 -0.52 -19.16 6.96
CA VAL A 216 -0.29 -20.03 8.12
C VAL A 216 0.67 -19.39 9.12
N VAL A 217 1.70 -18.70 8.63
CA VAL A 217 2.73 -18.07 9.48
C VAL A 217 2.38 -16.64 9.87
N GLY A 218 1.66 -15.91 9.01
CA GLY A 218 1.29 -14.53 9.28
C GLY A 218 0.27 -14.38 10.41
N PRO A 219 0.15 -13.18 10.99
CA PRO A 219 -0.73 -12.92 12.13
C PRO A 219 -2.20 -13.19 11.79
N ALA A 220 -2.98 -13.61 12.79
CA ALA A 220 -4.41 -13.82 12.67
C ALA A 220 -5.19 -12.51 12.85
N GLY A 221 -6.15 -12.24 11.96
CA GLY A 221 -7.02 -11.07 12.05
C GLY A 221 -6.29 -9.73 12.22
N LEU A 222 -6.52 -9.07 13.36
CA LEU A 222 -5.97 -7.75 13.71
C LEU A 222 -4.82 -7.82 14.72
N GLU A 223 -4.29 -9.01 15.00
CA GLU A 223 -3.15 -9.16 15.89
C GLU A 223 -1.90 -8.51 15.28
N HIS A 224 -1.13 -7.83 16.13
CA HIS A 224 0.13 -7.23 15.69
C HIS A 224 1.15 -8.34 15.42
N PRO A 225 1.74 -8.43 14.21
CA PRO A 225 2.78 -9.40 13.91
C PRO A 225 4.01 -9.18 14.77
N SER A 226 4.65 -10.27 15.18
CA SER A 226 6.02 -10.23 15.68
C SER A 226 7.00 -9.94 14.52
N PRO A 227 8.24 -9.49 14.80
CA PRO A 227 9.20 -9.22 13.74
C PRO A 227 9.55 -10.41 12.82
N ALA A 228 9.29 -11.64 13.28
CA ALA A 228 9.59 -12.86 12.53
C ALA A 228 8.43 -13.33 11.62
N GLU A 229 7.22 -12.80 11.83
CA GLU A 229 5.99 -13.09 11.07
C GLU A 229 5.79 -12.08 9.93
#